data_AF-A0A950P713-F1
#
_entry.id   AF-A0A950P713-F1
#
_cell.length_a   1.000
_cell.length_b   1.000
_cell.length_c   1.000
_cell.angle_alpha   90.00
_cell.angle_beta   90.00
_cell.angle_gamma   90.00
#
_symmetry.space_group_name_H-M   'P 1'
#
loop_
_entity.id
_entity.type
_entity.pdbx_description
1 polymer ?
#
loop_
_entity_poly.entity_id
_entity_poly.type
_entity_poly.pdbx_seq_one_letter_code
_entity_poly.pdbx_strand_id
1 'polypeptide(L)'
;MISTPPNYAPAIATGLVTAYDAARSALVDAGMLTPGSVNFSEEILPIFARLVDLQWVSSGFFESNGWGSRHDWLAEEMLERIADASPSNAAFRRHVFRSFRDPSFTRPQPDAVPQLYGDHTEFPLDNNREWLAVTPLQYRQLRAWAEGDFSCDGAVTRSPRSLEAVPLQQRPEASDRAALESVLGGAFHPGIEVPWTLRTREIWEKPFRLRVRRDSFELQDYGSELTTKIVYSSGGPLQGVSPGDLTHWLGERWHADGASCRSGYQRSISLILPTFWPARIPTQVLSDADYQIVMDRRRPISQRLQAFRRRRGWERFIAQPTRPPTLELMVKDWPKLGMVAERPGPGDPQFPKTFKVESYVGFSKEPIHDYGADLWVTQY
;
A
#
# COMPACT_ATOMS: atom_id res chain seq x y z
N MET A 1 0.29 11.27 18.96
CA MET A 1 -0.38 11.79 17.75
C MET A 1 0.68 11.98 16.67
N ILE A 2 0.36 11.66 15.43
CA ILE A 2 1.23 11.91 14.26
C ILE A 2 0.41 12.75 13.27
N SER A 3 1.03 13.74 12.65
CA SER A 3 0.45 14.46 11.51
C SER A 3 1.16 13.99 10.25
N THR A 4 0.39 13.72 9.20
CA THR A 4 0.88 13.04 8.00
C THR A 4 0.49 13.83 6.75
N PRO A 5 1.09 13.52 5.59
CA PRO A 5 0.57 13.97 4.30
C PRO A 5 -0.91 13.59 4.11
N PRO A 6 -1.61 14.26 3.18
CA PRO A 6 -2.95 13.83 2.77
C PRO A 6 -2.92 12.41 2.21
N ASN A 7 -3.97 11.64 2.51
CA ASN A 7 -4.30 10.46 1.74
C ASN A 7 -5.04 10.89 0.47
N TYR A 8 -4.38 10.83 -0.70
CA TYR A 8 -5.01 11.17 -1.98
C TYR A 8 -5.91 10.06 -2.52
N ALA A 9 -5.98 8.92 -1.85
CA ALA A 9 -6.90 7.85 -2.21
C ALA A 9 -7.70 7.35 -1.00
N PRO A 10 -8.52 8.22 -0.36
CA PRO A 10 -9.31 7.84 0.81
C PRO A 10 -10.35 6.76 0.51
N ALA A 11 -10.73 6.59 -0.77
CA ALA A 11 -11.58 5.49 -1.19
C ALA A 11 -10.88 4.13 -1.15
N ILE A 12 -9.54 4.07 -1.19
CA ILE A 12 -8.79 2.81 -1.05
C ILE A 12 -8.82 2.42 0.42
N ALA A 13 -9.28 1.20 0.70
CA ALA A 13 -9.53 0.78 2.09
C ALA A 13 -8.26 0.85 2.94
N THR A 14 -7.18 0.22 2.48
CA THR A 14 -5.86 0.23 3.12
C THR A 14 -4.75 0.05 2.09
N GLY A 15 -3.49 0.29 2.48
CA GLY A 15 -2.35 -0.24 1.71
C GLY A 15 -2.26 -1.77 1.77
N LEU A 16 -1.40 -2.37 0.94
CA LEU A 16 -1.19 -3.82 0.94
C LEU A 16 -0.59 -4.30 2.28
N VAL A 17 0.48 -3.64 2.72
CA VAL A 17 1.05 -3.78 4.06
C VAL A 17 0.76 -2.47 4.81
N THR A 18 0.01 -2.58 5.91
CA THR A 18 -0.34 -1.45 6.77
C THR A 18 0.62 -1.31 7.94
N ALA A 19 0.61 -0.16 8.63
CA ALA A 19 1.39 0.03 9.84
C ALA A 19 0.98 -0.97 10.94
N TYR A 20 -0.31 -1.35 10.97
CA TYR A 20 -0.79 -2.43 11.85
C TYR A 20 -0.10 -3.76 11.52
N ASP A 21 -0.06 -4.15 10.23
CA ASP A 21 0.58 -5.40 9.80
C ASP A 21 2.07 -5.43 10.14
N ALA A 22 2.78 -4.31 9.90
CA ALA A 22 4.21 -4.18 10.17
C ALA A 22 4.50 -4.25 11.68
N ALA A 23 3.76 -3.49 12.50
CA ALA A 23 3.91 -3.51 13.95
C ALA A 23 3.54 -4.89 14.52
N ARG A 24 2.43 -5.49 14.08
CA ARG A 24 1.99 -6.82 14.53
C ARG A 24 3.06 -7.88 14.23
N SER A 25 3.62 -7.89 13.02
CA SER A 25 4.69 -8.83 12.67
C SER A 25 5.90 -8.65 13.59
N ALA A 26 6.35 -7.41 13.83
CA ALA A 26 7.49 -7.14 14.69
C ALA A 26 7.23 -7.52 16.16
N LEU A 27 6.02 -7.27 16.66
CA LEU A 27 5.60 -7.66 18.02
C LEU A 27 5.55 -9.18 18.19
N VAL A 28 5.12 -9.92 17.16
CA VAL A 28 5.18 -11.39 17.17
C VAL A 28 6.61 -11.89 17.13
N ASP A 29 7.43 -11.36 16.23
CA ASP A 29 8.83 -11.79 16.09
C ASP A 29 9.65 -11.45 17.37
N ALA A 30 9.25 -10.42 18.11
CA ALA A 30 9.83 -10.06 19.40
C ALA A 30 9.19 -10.76 20.61
N GLY A 31 8.26 -11.70 20.41
CA GLY A 31 7.61 -12.47 21.47
C GLY A 31 6.66 -11.67 22.38
N MET A 32 6.24 -10.48 21.98
CA MET A 32 5.27 -9.65 22.72
C MET A 32 3.82 -10.00 22.40
N LEU A 33 3.58 -10.65 21.26
CA LEU A 33 2.28 -11.04 20.76
C LEU A 33 2.36 -12.46 20.19
N THR A 34 1.30 -13.25 20.35
CA THR A 34 1.21 -14.56 19.70
C THR A 34 0.63 -14.39 18.29
N PRO A 35 1.04 -15.22 17.31
CA PRO A 35 0.53 -15.11 15.94
C PRO A 35 -0.97 -15.46 15.83
N GLY A 36 -1.49 -16.31 16.72
CA GLY A 36 -2.86 -16.84 16.65
C GLY A 36 -3.04 -17.95 15.61
N SER A 37 -4.24 -18.52 15.52
CA SER A 37 -4.65 -19.41 14.44
C SER A 37 -5.01 -18.62 13.18
N VAL A 38 -4.88 -19.23 12.00
CA VAL A 38 -5.21 -18.55 10.73
C VAL A 38 -6.71 -18.63 10.47
N ASN A 39 -7.36 -17.47 10.42
CA ASN A 39 -8.72 -17.32 9.92
C ASN A 39 -8.67 -16.71 8.51
N PHE A 40 -9.37 -17.32 7.55
CA PHE A 40 -9.35 -16.87 6.16
C PHE A 40 -9.82 -15.43 6.00
N SER A 41 -10.97 -15.08 6.58
CA SER A 41 -11.60 -13.76 6.44
C SER A 41 -10.78 -12.65 7.10
N GLU A 42 -10.08 -12.95 8.19
CA GLU A 42 -9.31 -11.96 8.96
C GLU A 42 -7.86 -11.82 8.52
N GLU A 43 -7.21 -12.91 8.10
CA GLU A 43 -5.75 -12.96 7.89
C GLU A 43 -5.35 -13.13 6.41
N ILE A 44 -6.20 -13.75 5.59
CA ILE A 44 -5.85 -14.11 4.21
C ILE A 44 -6.58 -13.23 3.20
N LEU A 45 -7.91 -13.16 3.30
CA LEU A 45 -8.75 -12.38 2.40
C LEU A 45 -8.31 -10.91 2.29
N PRO A 46 -7.91 -10.20 3.37
CA PRO A 46 -7.47 -8.81 3.24
C PRO A 46 -6.29 -8.63 2.29
N ILE A 47 -5.35 -9.58 2.23
CA ILE A 47 -4.18 -9.50 1.33
C ILE A 47 -4.65 -9.47 -0.13
N PHE A 48 -5.51 -10.41 -0.51
CA PHE A 48 -6.08 -10.49 -1.87
C PHE A 48 -7.00 -9.31 -2.18
N ALA A 49 -7.85 -8.91 -1.22
CA ALA A 49 -8.74 -7.77 -1.39
C ALA A 49 -7.96 -6.47 -1.64
N ARG A 50 -6.86 -6.25 -0.91
CA ARG A 50 -5.97 -5.10 -1.10
C ARG A 50 -5.30 -5.12 -2.47
N LEU A 51 -4.84 -6.29 -2.95
CA LEU A 51 -4.28 -6.43 -4.30
C LEU A 51 -5.28 -6.04 -5.40
N VAL A 52 -6.54 -6.48 -5.26
CA VAL A 52 -7.63 -6.10 -6.18
C VAL A 52 -7.95 -4.61 -6.06
N ASP A 53 -7.94 -4.04 -4.85
CA ASP A 53 -8.32 -2.65 -4.63
C ASP A 53 -7.32 -1.64 -5.21
N LEU A 54 -6.04 -2.02 -5.27
CA LEU A 54 -4.98 -1.22 -5.91
C LEU A 54 -5.23 -0.94 -7.41
N GLN A 55 -6.15 -1.67 -8.06
CA GLN A 55 -6.53 -1.45 -9.46
C GLN A 55 -6.99 -0.01 -9.77
N TRP A 56 -7.48 0.70 -8.76
CA TRP A 56 -8.03 2.04 -8.94
C TRP A 56 -6.97 3.15 -8.92
N VAL A 57 -5.76 2.81 -8.46
CA VAL A 57 -4.65 3.74 -8.20
C VAL A 57 -3.34 3.32 -8.88
N SER A 58 -3.31 2.17 -9.54
CA SER A 58 -2.18 1.69 -10.34
C SER A 58 -2.68 0.91 -11.56
N SER A 59 -2.23 1.30 -12.75
CA SER A 59 -2.54 0.57 -13.99
C SER A 59 -2.03 -0.86 -13.96
N GLY A 60 -0.86 -1.10 -13.36
CA GLY A 60 -0.28 -2.44 -13.29
C GLY A 60 -1.12 -3.39 -12.44
N PHE A 61 -1.64 -2.91 -11.30
CA PHE A 61 -2.58 -3.69 -10.50
C PHE A 61 -3.95 -3.84 -11.18
N PHE A 62 -4.37 -2.87 -12.00
CA PHE A 62 -5.58 -3.02 -12.82
C PHE A 62 -5.44 -4.12 -13.87
N GLU A 63 -4.30 -4.18 -14.56
CA GLU A 63 -4.03 -5.23 -15.55
C GLU A 63 -3.92 -6.62 -14.90
N SER A 64 -3.22 -6.70 -13.77
CA SER A 64 -2.94 -7.98 -13.11
C SER A 64 -4.11 -8.49 -12.27
N ASN A 65 -4.74 -7.65 -11.44
CA ASN A 65 -5.73 -8.02 -10.41
C ASN A 65 -7.09 -7.30 -10.54
N GLY A 66 -7.25 -6.41 -11.53
CA GLY A 66 -8.45 -5.59 -11.67
C GLY A 66 -9.65 -6.33 -12.23
N TRP A 67 -10.79 -5.63 -12.28
CA TRP A 67 -12.07 -6.16 -12.75
C TRP A 67 -11.96 -6.96 -14.05
N GLY A 68 -12.31 -8.24 -13.99
CA GLY A 68 -12.31 -9.15 -15.13
C GLY A 68 -10.93 -9.68 -15.55
N SER A 69 -9.89 -9.45 -14.74
CA SER A 69 -8.59 -10.13 -14.90
C SER A 69 -8.65 -11.58 -14.39
N ARG A 70 -7.62 -12.37 -14.71
CA ARG A 70 -7.49 -13.75 -14.19
C ARG A 70 -7.21 -13.82 -12.69
N HIS A 71 -6.76 -12.71 -12.10
CA HIS A 71 -6.48 -12.58 -10.68
C HIS A 71 -7.39 -11.52 -10.04
N ASP A 72 -8.60 -11.35 -10.56
CA ASP A 72 -9.67 -10.67 -9.84
C ASP A 72 -10.10 -11.56 -8.66
N TRP A 73 -9.34 -11.49 -7.57
CA TRP A 73 -9.49 -12.38 -6.42
C TRP A 73 -10.82 -12.22 -5.69
N LEU A 74 -11.56 -11.14 -5.97
CA LEU A 74 -12.86 -10.86 -5.39
C LEU A 74 -14.02 -11.22 -6.33
N ALA A 75 -13.75 -11.70 -7.54
CA ALA A 75 -14.74 -12.36 -8.35
C ALA A 75 -15.26 -13.62 -7.64
N GLU A 76 -16.56 -13.91 -7.77
CA GLU A 76 -17.26 -14.97 -7.02
C GLU A 76 -16.52 -16.32 -7.08
N GLU A 77 -16.22 -16.80 -8.29
CA GLU A 77 -15.50 -18.06 -8.51
C GLU A 77 -14.10 -18.08 -7.87
N MET A 78 -13.37 -16.96 -7.95
CA MET A 78 -12.02 -16.86 -7.39
C MET A 78 -12.05 -16.82 -5.87
N LEU A 79 -13.00 -16.07 -5.29
CA LEU A 79 -13.19 -15.93 -3.86
C LEU A 79 -13.54 -17.28 -3.21
N GLU A 80 -14.48 -18.02 -3.80
CA GLU A 80 -14.80 -19.40 -3.38
C GLU A 80 -13.56 -20.28 -3.43
N ARG A 81 -12.77 -20.17 -4.50
CA ARG A 81 -11.58 -20.98 -4.70
C ARG A 81 -10.45 -20.65 -3.73
N ILE A 82 -10.24 -19.39 -3.36
CA ILE A 82 -9.22 -19.05 -2.34
C ILE A 82 -9.69 -19.39 -0.91
N ALA A 83 -11.00 -19.47 -0.67
CA ALA A 83 -11.58 -19.88 0.61
C ALA A 83 -11.61 -21.41 0.81
N ASP A 84 -11.58 -22.21 -0.26
CA ASP A 84 -11.65 -23.67 -0.18
C ASP A 84 -10.36 -24.29 0.40
N ALA A 85 -10.46 -24.78 1.64
CA ALA A 85 -9.40 -25.48 2.38
C ALA A 85 -9.21 -26.95 1.97
N SER A 86 -10.10 -27.50 1.12
CA SER A 86 -10.10 -28.93 0.77
C SER A 86 -8.75 -29.41 0.21
N PRO A 87 -8.42 -30.70 0.39
CA PRO A 87 -7.22 -31.30 -0.22
C PRO A 87 -7.21 -31.20 -1.75
N SER A 88 -8.37 -31.25 -2.41
CA SER A 88 -8.52 -31.10 -3.86
C SER A 88 -8.03 -29.75 -4.39
N ASN A 89 -8.14 -28.69 -3.59
CA ASN A 89 -7.72 -27.35 -3.96
C ASN A 89 -6.28 -27.00 -3.49
N ALA A 90 -5.60 -27.90 -2.78
CA ALA A 90 -4.26 -27.64 -2.22
C ALA A 90 -3.22 -27.27 -3.29
N ALA A 91 -3.27 -27.89 -4.48
CA ALA A 91 -2.35 -27.58 -5.57
C ALA A 91 -2.48 -26.12 -6.05
N PHE A 92 -3.71 -25.60 -6.12
CA PHE A 92 -3.98 -24.21 -6.47
C PHE A 92 -3.44 -23.27 -5.39
N ARG A 93 -3.79 -23.49 -4.11
CA ARG A 93 -3.32 -22.61 -3.03
C ARG A 93 -1.79 -22.57 -2.94
N ARG A 94 -1.11 -23.72 -3.07
CA ARG A 94 0.36 -23.79 -3.14
C ARG A 94 0.94 -23.11 -4.36
N HIS A 95 0.25 -23.11 -5.50
CA HIS A 95 0.69 -22.37 -6.69
C HIS A 95 0.61 -20.86 -6.46
N VAL A 96 -0.52 -20.38 -5.94
CA VAL A 96 -0.71 -18.96 -5.59
C VAL A 96 0.31 -18.52 -4.54
N PHE A 97 0.50 -19.28 -3.46
CA PHE A 97 1.51 -18.98 -2.43
C PHE A 97 2.92 -18.82 -3.00
N ARG A 98 3.33 -19.68 -3.93
CA ARG A 98 4.65 -19.61 -4.58
C ARG A 98 4.86 -18.34 -5.43
N SER A 99 3.79 -17.62 -5.77
CA SER A 99 3.92 -16.33 -6.44
C SER A 99 4.29 -15.19 -5.49
N PHE A 100 4.06 -15.33 -4.17
CA PHE A 100 4.42 -14.30 -3.21
C PHE A 100 5.93 -14.29 -2.94
N ARG A 101 6.47 -13.08 -2.80
CA ARG A 101 7.88 -12.87 -2.47
C ARG A 101 8.19 -13.38 -1.06
N ASP A 102 9.30 -14.11 -0.92
CA ASP A 102 9.77 -14.61 0.36
C ASP A 102 10.46 -13.49 1.15
N PRO A 103 9.96 -13.11 2.34
CA PRO A 103 10.50 -11.99 3.12
C PRO A 103 11.89 -12.27 3.72
N SER A 104 12.47 -13.46 3.50
CA SER A 104 13.89 -13.72 3.80
C SER A 104 14.85 -13.05 2.82
N PHE A 105 14.39 -12.69 1.61
CA PHE A 105 15.19 -12.05 0.54
C PHE A 105 16.49 -12.79 0.20
N THR A 106 16.54 -14.11 0.41
CA THR A 106 17.75 -14.92 0.18
C THR A 106 18.07 -15.16 -1.29
N ARG A 107 17.12 -14.89 -2.20
CA ARG A 107 17.23 -15.08 -3.64
C ARG A 107 16.48 -13.96 -4.39
N PRO A 108 16.88 -13.64 -5.64
CA PRO A 108 16.14 -12.70 -6.47
C PRO A 108 14.77 -13.27 -6.86
N GLN A 109 13.74 -12.43 -6.73
CA GLN A 109 12.36 -12.77 -7.09
C GLN A 109 11.69 -11.56 -7.79
N PRO A 110 12.18 -11.15 -8.97
CA PRO A 110 11.69 -9.97 -9.68
C PRO A 110 10.21 -10.11 -10.07
N ASP A 111 9.77 -11.31 -10.46
CA ASP A 111 8.40 -11.57 -10.92
C ASP A 111 7.40 -11.84 -9.79
N ALA A 112 7.86 -11.94 -8.54
CA ALA A 112 6.99 -12.26 -7.42
C ALA A 112 6.06 -11.08 -7.06
N VAL A 113 4.91 -11.40 -6.48
CA VAL A 113 3.97 -10.41 -5.97
C VAL A 113 4.30 -10.03 -4.52
N PRO A 114 4.01 -8.79 -4.11
CA PRO A 114 3.49 -7.69 -4.92
C PRO A 114 4.56 -7.02 -5.81
N GLN A 115 4.14 -6.44 -6.93
CA GLN A 115 5.00 -5.60 -7.77
C GLN A 115 5.10 -4.17 -7.21
N LEU A 116 5.62 -4.07 -5.99
CA LEU A 116 5.86 -2.81 -5.27
C LEU A 116 7.34 -2.66 -4.97
N TYR A 117 7.85 -1.42 -5.00
CA TYR A 117 9.22 -1.13 -4.59
C TYR A 117 9.43 -1.39 -3.10
N GLY A 118 10.63 -1.82 -2.73
CA GLY A 118 11.03 -2.28 -1.39
C GLY A 118 11.88 -1.26 -0.62
N ASP A 119 12.32 -1.65 0.57
CA ASP A 119 13.03 -0.76 1.51
C ASP A 119 14.40 -0.29 0.97
N HIS A 120 15.04 -1.10 0.11
CA HIS A 120 16.37 -0.84 -0.44
C HIS A 120 16.31 -0.67 -1.96
N THR A 121 15.44 0.24 -2.39
CA THR A 121 15.29 0.56 -3.81
C THR A 121 16.34 1.59 -4.21
N GLU A 122 17.22 1.22 -5.14
CA GLU A 122 18.15 2.10 -5.82
C GLU A 122 18.09 1.83 -7.33
N PHE A 123 18.39 2.82 -8.17
CA PHE A 123 18.31 2.68 -9.62
C PHE A 123 19.71 2.81 -10.24
N PRO A 124 20.19 1.81 -11.02
CA PRO A 124 19.48 0.61 -11.45
C PRO A 124 19.29 -0.40 -10.31
N LEU A 125 18.19 -1.15 -10.39
CA LEU A 125 17.88 -2.25 -9.48
C LEU A 125 18.99 -3.34 -9.51
N ASP A 126 19.52 -3.70 -8.33
CA ASP A 126 20.65 -4.62 -8.16
C ASP A 126 20.57 -5.53 -6.92
N ASN A 127 19.51 -5.48 -6.12
CA ASN A 127 19.43 -6.21 -4.85
C ASN A 127 18.04 -6.75 -4.50
N ASN A 128 17.99 -7.86 -3.76
CA ASN A 128 16.71 -8.55 -3.50
C ASN A 128 15.69 -7.73 -2.68
N ARG A 129 16.12 -6.67 -1.98
CA ARG A 129 15.28 -5.83 -1.10
C ARG A 129 14.69 -4.60 -1.81
N GLU A 130 14.94 -4.46 -3.10
CA GLU A 130 14.35 -3.42 -3.94
C GLU A 130 12.87 -3.66 -4.27
N TRP A 131 12.33 -4.82 -3.92
CA TRP A 131 10.91 -5.13 -4.01
C TRP A 131 10.32 -5.45 -2.64
N LEU A 132 9.09 -4.98 -2.41
CA LEU A 132 8.37 -5.23 -1.17
C LEU A 132 7.95 -6.70 -1.05
N ALA A 133 8.10 -7.30 0.13
CA ALA A 133 7.39 -8.52 0.49
C ALA A 133 6.24 -8.20 1.46
N VAL A 134 5.24 -9.07 1.53
CA VAL A 134 4.34 -9.09 2.70
C VAL A 134 5.15 -9.30 3.98
N THR A 135 4.58 -9.00 5.15
CA THR A 135 5.34 -9.15 6.41
C THR A 135 5.69 -10.63 6.67
N PRO A 136 6.74 -10.93 7.47
CA PRO A 136 7.05 -12.30 7.88
C PRO A 136 5.84 -13.03 8.48
N LEU A 137 5.03 -12.35 9.29
CA LEU A 137 3.79 -12.94 9.83
C LEU A 137 2.78 -13.27 8.73
N GLN A 138 2.48 -12.32 7.83
CA GLN A 138 1.57 -12.55 6.70
C GLN A 138 2.04 -13.70 5.80
N TYR A 139 3.35 -13.81 5.56
CA TYR A 139 3.91 -14.90 4.77
C TYR A 139 3.77 -16.27 5.47
N ARG A 140 3.94 -16.33 6.80
CA ARG A 140 3.67 -17.55 7.58
C ARG A 140 2.19 -17.93 7.53
N GLN A 141 1.28 -16.95 7.61
CA GLN A 141 -0.16 -17.17 7.50
C GLN A 141 -0.55 -17.65 6.09
N LEU A 142 -0.02 -17.03 5.04
CA LEU A 142 -0.19 -17.49 3.65
C LEU A 142 0.34 -18.91 3.44
N ARG A 143 1.44 -19.29 4.10
CA ARG A 143 1.93 -20.67 4.06
C ARG A 143 0.94 -21.64 4.71
N ALA A 144 0.45 -21.34 5.90
CA ALA A 144 -0.56 -22.18 6.57
C ALA A 144 -1.84 -22.30 5.71
N TRP A 145 -2.30 -21.19 5.12
CA TRP A 145 -3.38 -21.19 4.13
C TRP A 145 -3.10 -22.11 2.94
N ALA A 146 -1.90 -22.04 2.36
CA ALA A 146 -1.50 -22.88 1.25
C ALA A 146 -1.54 -24.38 1.59
N GLU A 147 -1.20 -24.72 2.83
CA GLU A 147 -1.23 -26.09 3.36
C GLU A 147 -2.65 -26.54 3.80
N GLY A 148 -3.63 -25.63 3.85
CA GLY A 148 -4.99 -25.94 4.31
C GLY A 148 -5.18 -25.84 5.83
N ASP A 149 -4.20 -25.30 6.55
CA ASP A 149 -4.26 -25.09 8.00
C ASP A 149 -4.85 -23.71 8.31
N PHE A 150 -6.14 -23.55 8.02
CA PHE A 150 -6.90 -22.35 8.32
C PHE A 150 -8.37 -22.66 8.54
N SER A 151 -9.04 -21.78 9.28
CA SER A 151 -10.49 -21.80 9.44
C SER A 151 -11.15 -20.85 8.44
N CYS A 152 -12.29 -21.27 7.90
CA CYS A 152 -13.17 -20.45 7.10
C CYS A 152 -14.58 -20.65 7.63
N ASP A 153 -15.13 -19.64 8.29
CA ASP A 153 -16.45 -19.65 8.91
C ASP A 153 -17.60 -19.49 7.90
N GLY A 154 -17.31 -19.47 6.60
CA GLY A 154 -18.29 -19.42 5.51
C GLY A 154 -18.96 -18.05 5.34
N ALA A 155 -18.85 -17.18 6.34
CA ALA A 155 -19.15 -15.78 6.21
C ALA A 155 -17.87 -15.06 5.76
N VAL A 156 -17.88 -14.47 4.56
CA VAL A 156 -16.99 -13.33 4.32
C VAL A 156 -17.45 -12.25 5.29
N THR A 157 -16.84 -12.21 6.47
CA THR A 157 -17.23 -11.30 7.55
C THR A 157 -17.03 -9.89 7.04
N ARG A 158 -18.14 -9.22 6.74
CA ARG A 158 -18.09 -7.80 6.39
C ARG A 158 -17.52 -7.07 7.59
N SER A 159 -16.42 -6.35 7.39
CA SER A 159 -15.87 -5.46 8.41
C SER A 159 -16.99 -4.55 8.93
N PRO A 160 -17.10 -4.37 10.26
CA PRO A 160 -18.08 -3.48 10.85
C PRO A 160 -17.99 -2.08 10.22
N ARG A 161 -19.13 -1.52 9.80
CA ARG A 161 -19.18 -0.19 9.17
C ARG A 161 -19.21 0.97 10.16
N SER A 162 -19.31 0.67 11.44
CA SER A 162 -19.37 1.65 12.53
C SER A 162 -18.79 1.03 13.80
N LEU A 163 -18.28 1.86 14.70
CA LEU A 163 -17.72 1.41 15.96
C LEU A 163 -18.80 0.79 16.87
N GLU A 164 -20.04 1.25 16.73
CA GLU A 164 -21.20 0.77 17.49
C GLU A 164 -21.53 -0.70 17.16
N ALA A 165 -21.24 -1.14 15.93
CA ALA A 165 -21.40 -2.52 15.49
C ALA A 165 -20.31 -3.46 16.03
N VAL A 166 -19.24 -2.93 16.63
CA VAL A 166 -18.21 -3.71 17.32
C VAL A 166 -18.65 -3.95 18.77
N PRO A 167 -18.52 -5.18 19.32
CA PRO A 167 -18.78 -5.46 20.73
C PRO A 167 -18.02 -4.49 21.65
N LEU A 168 -18.68 -3.98 22.69
CA LEU A 168 -18.17 -2.88 23.53
C LEU A 168 -16.74 -3.13 24.04
N GLN A 169 -16.44 -4.37 24.44
CA GLN A 169 -15.13 -4.77 24.97
C GLN A 169 -14.02 -4.77 23.91
N GLN A 170 -14.37 -4.90 22.63
CA GLN A 170 -13.42 -4.93 21.51
C GLN A 170 -13.22 -3.54 20.87
N ARG A 171 -14.08 -2.56 21.17
CA ARG A 171 -14.02 -1.22 20.58
C ARG A 171 -12.67 -0.49 20.75
N PRO A 172 -11.97 -0.57 21.92
CA PRO A 172 -10.67 0.09 22.06
C PRO A 172 -9.62 -0.46 21.08
N GLU A 173 -9.49 -1.78 20.99
CA GLU A 173 -8.56 -2.43 20.06
C GLU A 173 -8.94 -2.17 18.61
N ALA A 174 -10.24 -2.22 18.28
CA ALA A 174 -10.71 -1.89 16.94
C ALA A 174 -10.37 -0.45 16.55
N SER A 175 -10.42 0.50 17.50
CA SER A 175 -10.02 1.89 17.26
C SER A 175 -8.50 2.02 17.03
N ASP A 176 -7.69 1.31 17.82
CA ASP A 176 -6.23 1.30 17.64
C ASP A 176 -5.85 0.70 16.28
N ARG A 177 -6.48 -0.42 15.93
CA ARG A 177 -6.29 -1.10 14.65
C ARG A 177 -6.71 -0.22 13.48
N ALA A 178 -7.89 0.41 13.54
CA ALA A 178 -8.37 1.29 12.47
C ALA A 178 -7.40 2.44 12.18
N ALA A 179 -6.82 3.05 13.22
CA ALA A 179 -5.84 4.13 13.07
C ALA A 179 -4.53 3.67 12.40
N LEU A 180 -4.09 2.43 12.66
CA LEU A 180 -2.85 1.87 12.10
C LEU A 180 -3.07 1.21 10.72
N GLU A 181 -4.23 0.64 10.46
CA GLU A 181 -4.60 0.08 9.14
C GLU A 181 -4.79 1.18 8.09
N SER A 182 -5.18 2.39 8.53
CA SER A 182 -5.21 3.57 7.67
C SER A 182 -3.83 4.16 7.36
N VAL A 183 -2.74 3.50 7.72
CA VAL A 183 -1.37 3.98 7.49
C VAL A 183 -0.55 2.90 6.78
N LEU A 184 0.39 3.29 5.91
CA LEU A 184 1.27 2.34 5.23
C LEU A 184 2.33 1.76 6.18
N GLY A 185 2.61 0.46 6.04
CA GLY A 185 3.63 -0.25 6.83
C GLY A 185 4.83 -0.73 6.02
N GLY A 186 4.96 -0.28 4.78
CA GLY A 186 6.03 -0.67 3.88
C GLY A 186 5.73 -0.27 2.42
N ALA A 187 6.76 -0.11 1.58
CA ALA A 187 8.18 -0.09 1.95
C ALA A 187 8.53 1.12 2.86
N PHE A 188 9.72 1.12 3.44
CA PHE A 188 10.27 2.23 4.21
C PHE A 188 11.51 2.79 3.50
N HIS A 189 11.26 3.66 2.52
CA HIS A 189 12.29 4.37 1.74
C HIS A 189 11.91 5.86 1.52
N PRO A 190 11.70 6.67 2.59
CA PRO A 190 11.71 6.36 4.02
C PRO A 190 10.34 5.88 4.56
N GLY A 191 9.28 5.97 3.77
CA GLY A 191 7.88 5.77 4.14
C GLY A 191 7.02 6.98 3.72
N ILE A 192 5.73 7.00 4.08
CA ILE A 192 4.85 8.17 3.88
C ILE A 192 4.49 8.80 5.23
N GLU A 193 3.76 8.08 6.08
CA GLU A 193 3.26 8.61 7.34
C GLU A 193 4.15 8.26 8.54
N VAL A 194 4.78 7.09 8.48
CA VAL A 194 5.55 6.48 9.56
C VAL A 194 6.78 5.77 8.98
N PRO A 195 7.91 5.73 9.71
CA PRO A 195 9.13 5.12 9.23
C PRO A 195 9.27 3.67 9.68
N TRP A 196 10.39 3.07 9.29
CA TRP A 196 10.78 1.71 9.63
C TRP A 196 10.84 1.38 11.12
N THR A 197 10.93 2.38 12.00
CA THR A 197 11.03 2.19 13.45
C THR A 197 9.82 1.46 14.04
N LEU A 198 8.66 1.45 13.37
CA LEU A 198 7.53 0.61 13.78
C LEU A 198 7.86 -0.89 13.80
N ARG A 199 8.87 -1.32 13.03
CA ARG A 199 9.35 -2.71 13.01
C ARG A 199 10.40 -3.00 14.09
N THR A 200 10.72 -2.07 14.98
CA THR A 200 11.69 -2.27 16.06
C THR A 200 10.99 -2.53 17.39
N ARG A 201 11.55 -3.42 18.21
CA ARG A 201 10.97 -3.81 19.50
C ARG A 201 11.09 -2.70 20.54
N GLU A 202 12.13 -1.89 20.44
CA GLU A 202 12.59 -0.96 21.45
C GLU A 202 11.61 0.21 21.65
N ILE A 203 10.84 0.56 20.61
CA ILE A 203 9.83 1.62 20.69
C ILE A 203 8.50 1.17 21.31
N TRP A 204 8.32 -0.14 21.58
CA TRP A 204 7.08 -0.70 22.13
C TRP A 204 7.22 -1.02 23.62
N GLU A 205 6.29 -0.54 24.44
CA GLU A 205 6.18 -0.94 25.85
C GLU A 205 5.39 -2.25 25.99
N LYS A 206 4.23 -2.29 25.34
CA LYS A 206 3.29 -3.42 25.24
C LYS A 206 2.77 -3.46 23.79
N PRO A 207 2.11 -4.55 23.34
CA PRO A 207 1.53 -4.58 21.99
C PRO A 207 0.72 -3.32 21.69
N PHE A 208 1.06 -2.64 20.58
CA PHE A 208 0.43 -1.41 20.12
C PHE A 208 0.43 -0.24 21.14
N ARG A 209 1.38 -0.24 22.09
CA ARG A 209 1.62 0.87 23.02
C ARG A 209 3.07 1.30 22.94
N LEU A 210 3.28 2.55 22.51
CA LEU A 210 4.61 3.13 22.41
C LEU A 210 5.23 3.30 23.80
N ARG A 211 6.52 2.96 23.92
CA ARG A 211 7.34 3.28 25.08
C ARG A 211 7.66 4.76 25.04
N VAL A 212 6.95 5.56 25.82
CA VAL A 212 7.21 7.00 25.93
C VAL A 212 8.45 7.19 26.80
N ARG A 213 9.51 7.75 26.22
CA ARG A 213 10.77 8.06 26.94
C ARG A 213 10.60 9.35 27.74
N ARG A 214 10.02 10.39 27.12
CA ARG A 214 9.69 11.69 27.71
C ARG A 214 8.45 12.30 27.06
N ASP A 215 7.82 13.25 27.76
CA ASP A 215 6.68 14.03 27.28
C ASP A 215 7.08 15.38 26.65
N SER A 216 8.38 15.72 26.64
CA SER A 216 8.95 16.92 26.03
C SER A 216 9.86 16.60 24.85
N PHE A 217 9.98 17.54 23.90
CA PHE A 217 10.95 17.46 22.81
C PHE A 217 12.39 17.33 23.36
N GLU A 218 13.21 16.55 22.67
CA GLU A 218 14.61 16.31 23.01
C GLU A 218 15.44 16.28 21.72
N LEU A 219 16.35 17.25 21.58
CA LEU A 219 17.34 17.21 20.51
C LEU A 219 18.57 16.47 21.03
N GLN A 220 18.82 15.29 20.47
CA GLN A 220 20.00 14.50 20.81
C GLN A 220 21.00 14.54 19.65
N ASP A 221 22.24 14.90 19.96
CA ASP A 221 23.35 14.87 19.02
C ASP A 221 24.02 13.49 19.08
N TYR A 222 24.04 12.80 17.93
CA TYR A 222 24.66 11.49 17.76
C TYR A 222 26.01 11.58 17.04
N GLY A 223 26.53 12.80 16.82
CA GLY A 223 27.70 13.09 16.03
C GLY A 223 27.37 13.38 14.56
N SER A 224 28.41 13.43 13.73
CA SER A 224 28.29 13.78 12.30
C SER A 224 27.63 12.70 11.44
N GLU A 225 27.48 11.47 11.96
CA GLU A 225 26.92 10.34 11.21
C GLU A 225 26.13 9.41 12.16
N LEU A 226 24.93 9.04 11.74
CA LEU A 226 24.09 8.08 12.46
C LEU A 226 24.27 6.67 11.89
N THR A 227 25.12 5.87 12.52
CA THR A 227 25.39 4.49 12.09
C THR A 227 24.44 3.49 12.77
N THR A 228 24.24 2.31 12.17
CA THR A 228 23.46 1.20 12.77
C THR A 228 23.91 0.88 14.20
N LYS A 229 25.22 0.92 14.48
CA LYS A 229 25.76 0.69 15.82
C LYS A 229 25.26 1.74 16.82
N ILE A 230 25.19 3.01 16.42
CA ILE A 230 24.68 4.09 17.26
C ILE A 230 23.18 3.93 17.47
N VAL A 231 22.44 3.67 16.39
CA VAL A 231 20.98 3.49 16.38
C VAL A 231 20.52 2.46 17.43
N TYR A 232 21.19 1.30 17.48
CA TYR A 232 20.86 0.20 18.40
C TYR A 232 21.65 0.22 19.71
N SER A 233 22.46 1.26 19.98
CA SER A 233 23.15 1.39 21.26
C SER A 233 22.18 1.71 22.40
N SER A 234 22.59 1.46 23.64
CA SER A 234 21.80 1.78 24.84
C SER A 234 21.53 3.28 25.03
N GLY A 235 22.29 4.16 24.36
CA GLY A 235 22.07 5.60 24.32
C GLY A 235 21.54 6.11 22.98
N GLY A 236 21.13 5.21 22.08
CA GLY A 236 20.69 5.54 20.74
C GLY A 236 19.25 6.05 20.66
N PRO A 237 18.81 6.49 19.47
CA PRO A 237 17.48 7.07 19.24
C PRO A 237 16.30 6.11 19.40
N LEU A 238 16.52 4.79 19.46
CA LEU A 238 15.43 3.81 19.54
C LEU A 238 15.00 3.45 20.97
N GLN A 239 15.48 4.14 22.01
CA GLN A 239 15.20 3.81 23.41
C GLN A 239 13.82 4.32 23.88
N GLY A 240 12.76 4.01 23.13
CA GLY A 240 11.44 4.63 23.25
C GLY A 240 11.32 5.89 22.39
N VAL A 241 10.19 6.59 22.55
CA VAL A 241 9.84 7.76 21.73
C VAL A 241 9.53 8.98 22.59
N SER A 242 9.92 10.14 22.07
CA SER A 242 9.55 11.48 22.55
C SER A 242 8.84 12.25 21.42
N PRO A 243 8.20 13.41 21.69
CA PRO A 243 7.62 14.24 20.64
C PRO A 243 8.63 14.52 19.51
N GLY A 244 8.29 14.13 18.27
CA GLY A 244 9.15 14.26 17.08
C GLY A 244 9.83 12.97 16.62
N ASP A 245 10.12 12.03 17.53
CA ASP A 245 10.96 10.85 17.26
C ASP A 245 10.39 9.89 16.21
N LEU A 246 9.07 9.90 16.02
CA LEU A 246 8.41 9.04 15.03
C LEU A 246 8.53 9.59 13.60
N THR A 247 8.61 10.90 13.41
CA THR A 247 8.56 11.49 12.06
C THR A 247 9.88 12.09 11.60
N HIS A 248 10.87 12.26 12.48
CA HIS A 248 12.18 12.83 12.08
C HIS A 248 12.98 11.96 11.10
N TRP A 249 12.53 10.72 10.87
CA TRP A 249 13.14 9.78 9.94
C TRP A 249 12.63 9.93 8.51
N LEU A 250 11.56 10.71 8.32
CA LEU A 250 10.94 10.96 7.02
C LEU A 250 11.64 12.14 6.33
N GLY A 251 11.40 12.33 5.03
CA GLY A 251 12.01 13.40 4.27
C GLY A 251 11.62 14.78 4.80
N GLU A 252 12.61 15.66 4.90
CA GLU A 252 12.38 17.06 5.24
C GLU A 252 11.55 17.71 4.12
N ARG A 253 10.34 18.15 4.47
CA ARG A 253 9.23 18.44 3.53
C ARG A 253 8.75 17.19 2.79
N TRP A 254 7.66 16.63 3.32
CA TRP A 254 6.99 15.46 2.76
C TRP A 254 6.63 15.58 1.26
N HIS A 255 6.49 16.79 0.72
CA HIS A 255 6.23 17.02 -0.70
C HIS A 255 7.27 16.36 -1.61
N ALA A 256 8.55 16.38 -1.22
CA ALA A 256 9.61 15.79 -2.02
C ALA A 256 9.52 14.26 -2.06
N ASP A 257 9.19 13.65 -0.91
CA ASP A 257 8.88 12.23 -0.80
C ASP A 257 7.67 11.92 -1.69
N GLY A 258 6.54 12.60 -1.47
CA GLY A 258 5.29 12.40 -2.21
C GLY A 258 5.47 12.46 -3.73
N ALA A 259 6.18 13.46 -4.25
CA ALA A 259 6.45 13.59 -5.69
C ALA A 259 7.45 12.55 -6.24
N SER A 260 8.18 11.87 -5.36
CA SER A 260 9.09 10.77 -5.70
C SER A 260 8.41 9.40 -5.53
N CYS A 261 7.15 9.33 -5.10
CA CYS A 261 6.40 8.08 -4.89
C CYS A 261 5.76 7.54 -6.18
N ARG A 262 6.57 7.31 -7.21
CA ARG A 262 6.07 7.03 -8.57
C ARG A 262 6.07 5.54 -8.93
N SER A 263 5.82 5.23 -10.20
CA SER A 263 5.91 3.88 -10.78
C SER A 263 6.84 3.84 -11.98
N GLY A 264 7.40 2.66 -12.28
CA GLY A 264 8.01 2.37 -13.57
C GLY A 264 9.26 3.18 -13.88
N TYR A 265 10.18 3.29 -12.92
CA TYR A 265 11.43 4.05 -13.07
C TYR A 265 12.36 3.46 -14.15
N GLN A 266 12.32 2.15 -14.41
CA GLN A 266 13.15 1.50 -15.42
C GLN A 266 12.29 0.96 -16.57
N ARG A 267 12.49 1.51 -17.77
CA ARG A 267 11.69 1.16 -18.96
C ARG A 267 11.83 -0.30 -19.38
N SER A 268 13.01 -0.87 -19.16
CA SER A 268 13.31 -2.27 -19.46
C SER A 268 12.49 -3.24 -18.60
N ILE A 269 11.97 -2.77 -17.45
CA ILE A 269 11.09 -3.54 -16.57
C ILE A 269 9.64 -3.25 -16.94
N SER A 270 9.17 -2.02 -16.73
CA SER A 270 7.82 -1.56 -17.08
C SER A 270 7.68 -0.06 -16.82
N LEU A 271 6.74 0.60 -17.49
CA LEU A 271 6.38 2.01 -17.26
C LEU A 271 5.33 2.20 -16.15
N ILE A 272 4.70 1.12 -15.67
CA ILE A 272 3.59 1.16 -14.72
C ILE A 272 3.81 0.32 -13.46
N LEU A 273 4.84 -0.54 -13.46
CA LEU A 273 5.28 -1.33 -12.32
C LEU A 273 6.82 -1.43 -12.31
N PRO A 274 7.45 -1.70 -11.15
CA PRO A 274 6.85 -1.62 -9.82
C PRO A 274 6.39 -0.20 -9.47
N THR A 275 5.65 -0.05 -8.37
CA THR A 275 5.20 1.25 -7.83
C THR A 275 5.48 1.31 -6.33
N PHE A 276 5.69 2.50 -5.76
CA PHE A 276 5.93 2.65 -4.32
C PHE A 276 4.65 2.47 -3.49
N TRP A 277 3.84 3.53 -3.34
CA TRP A 277 2.72 3.57 -2.39
C TRP A 277 1.41 4.06 -3.03
N PRO A 278 0.87 3.37 -4.05
CA PRO A 278 -0.29 3.83 -4.83
C PRO A 278 -1.55 4.02 -3.97
N ALA A 279 -1.68 3.32 -2.84
CA ALA A 279 -2.81 3.47 -1.92
C ALA A 279 -2.85 4.81 -1.15
N ARG A 280 -1.76 5.59 -1.18
CA ARG A 280 -1.70 6.95 -0.59
C ARG A 280 -1.41 8.01 -1.61
N ILE A 281 -0.45 7.74 -2.50
CA ILE A 281 -0.04 8.59 -3.60
C ILE A 281 -0.32 7.80 -4.90
N PRO A 282 -1.49 7.95 -5.53
CA PRO A 282 -1.83 7.20 -6.74
C PRO A 282 -0.81 7.41 -7.85
N THR A 283 -0.58 6.39 -8.69
CA THR A 283 0.29 6.54 -9.86
C THR A 283 -0.52 6.72 -11.12
N GLN A 284 -1.54 5.88 -11.33
CA GLN A 284 -2.49 6.04 -12.43
C GLN A 284 -3.92 5.82 -11.97
N VAL A 285 -4.82 6.69 -12.42
CA VAL A 285 -6.20 6.79 -11.92
C VAL A 285 -7.22 6.77 -13.04
N LEU A 286 -8.47 6.39 -12.72
CA LEU A 286 -9.62 6.66 -13.58
C LEU A 286 -10.01 8.13 -13.44
N SER A 287 -9.89 8.91 -14.51
CA SER A 287 -10.25 10.33 -14.51
C SER A 287 -11.77 10.52 -14.44
N ASP A 288 -12.24 11.65 -13.91
CA ASP A 288 -13.67 12.01 -13.96
C ASP A 288 -14.19 12.06 -15.41
N ALA A 289 -13.39 12.59 -16.35
CA ALA A 289 -13.78 12.64 -17.77
C ALA A 289 -14.04 11.24 -18.35
N ASP A 290 -13.17 10.27 -18.07
CA ASP A 290 -13.38 8.88 -18.50
C ASP A 290 -14.56 8.24 -17.75
N TYR A 291 -14.72 8.53 -16.46
CA TYR A 291 -15.90 8.10 -15.70
C TYR A 291 -17.21 8.58 -16.35
N GLN A 292 -17.31 9.86 -16.74
CA GLN A 292 -18.50 10.40 -17.42
C GLN A 292 -18.78 9.69 -18.75
N ILE A 293 -17.73 9.30 -19.51
CA ILE A 293 -17.89 8.51 -20.73
C ILE A 293 -18.46 7.13 -20.41
N VAL A 294 -17.96 6.47 -19.36
CA VAL A 294 -18.46 5.16 -18.91
C VAL A 294 -19.93 5.23 -18.48
N MET A 295 -20.34 6.33 -17.83
CA MET A 295 -21.70 6.51 -17.34
C MET A 295 -22.71 6.87 -18.44
N ASP A 296 -22.28 7.43 -19.58
CA ASP A 296 -23.17 7.80 -20.68
C ASP A 296 -23.62 6.57 -21.49
N ARG A 297 -24.77 6.00 -21.09
CA ARG A 297 -25.41 4.83 -21.74
C ARG A 297 -25.82 5.05 -23.19
N ARG A 298 -25.80 6.29 -23.71
CA ARG A 298 -26.05 6.57 -25.13
C ARG A 298 -24.84 6.24 -26.01
N ARG A 299 -23.65 6.12 -25.42
CA ARG A 299 -22.43 5.76 -26.14
C ARG A 299 -22.34 4.25 -26.38
N PRO A 300 -21.70 3.81 -27.48
CA PRO A 300 -21.44 2.39 -27.72
C PRO A 300 -20.69 1.76 -26.55
N ILE A 301 -21.04 0.52 -26.20
CA ILE A 301 -20.39 -0.22 -25.10
C ILE A 301 -18.87 -0.33 -25.26
N SER A 302 -18.37 -0.42 -26.50
CA SER A 302 -16.94 -0.45 -26.81
C SER A 302 -16.22 0.83 -26.39
N GLN A 303 -16.81 2.01 -26.64
CA GLN A 303 -16.25 3.29 -26.22
C GLN A 303 -16.23 3.42 -24.69
N ARG A 304 -17.29 2.95 -24.03
CA ARG A 304 -17.40 2.95 -22.57
C ARG A 304 -16.36 2.02 -21.94
N LEU A 305 -16.18 0.81 -22.48
CA LEU A 305 -15.14 -0.12 -22.05
C LEU A 305 -13.72 0.44 -22.26
N GLN A 306 -13.48 1.14 -23.38
CA GLN A 306 -12.21 1.79 -23.63
C GLN A 306 -11.93 2.91 -22.61
N ALA A 307 -12.92 3.73 -22.27
CA ALA A 307 -12.80 4.77 -21.25
C ALA A 307 -12.55 4.15 -19.86
N PHE A 308 -13.28 3.08 -19.51
CA PHE A 308 -13.07 2.37 -18.24
C PHE A 308 -11.65 1.81 -18.11
N ARG A 309 -11.07 1.31 -19.20
CA ARG A 309 -9.70 0.78 -19.23
C ARG A 309 -8.63 1.86 -19.25
N ARG A 310 -8.97 3.08 -19.65
CA ARG A 310 -8.00 4.19 -19.68
C ARG A 310 -7.65 4.59 -18.24
N ARG A 311 -6.36 4.74 -18.01
CA ARG A 311 -5.79 5.23 -16.75
C ARG A 311 -4.88 6.40 -17.07
N ARG A 312 -5.01 7.50 -16.33
CA ARG A 312 -4.24 8.74 -16.51
C ARG A 312 -3.19 8.81 -15.41
N GLY A 313 -1.98 9.31 -15.70
CA GLY A 313 -1.00 9.60 -14.65
C GLY A 313 -1.60 10.57 -13.63
N TRP A 314 -1.57 10.23 -12.35
CA TRP A 314 -2.15 11.08 -11.32
C TRP A 314 -1.38 12.41 -11.18
N GLU A 315 -0.05 12.32 -11.20
CA GLU A 315 0.85 13.48 -11.12
C GLU A 315 0.95 14.29 -12.41
N ARG A 316 0.22 13.93 -13.48
CA ARG A 316 0.34 14.58 -14.80
C ARG A 316 0.29 16.10 -14.75
N PHE A 317 -0.45 16.67 -13.79
CA PHE A 317 -0.59 18.12 -13.59
C PHE A 317 0.70 18.83 -13.14
N ILE A 318 1.61 18.11 -12.50
CA ILE A 318 2.84 18.66 -11.92
C ILE A 318 4.10 17.98 -12.43
N ALA A 319 4.01 16.77 -12.99
CA ALA A 319 5.14 16.02 -13.50
C ALA A 319 5.84 16.80 -14.61
N GLN A 320 7.17 16.83 -14.55
CA GLN A 320 8.05 17.48 -15.53
C GLN A 320 9.12 16.50 -16.04
N PRO A 321 9.76 16.79 -17.20
CA PRO A 321 10.82 15.95 -17.74
C PRO A 321 11.97 15.67 -16.77
N THR A 322 12.25 16.60 -15.86
CA THR A 322 13.30 16.47 -14.84
C THR A 322 12.72 16.52 -13.43
N ARG A 323 13.45 15.94 -12.48
CA ARG A 323 13.00 15.79 -11.09
C ARG A 323 12.78 17.15 -10.37
N PRO A 324 13.73 18.10 -10.33
CA PRO A 324 13.60 19.28 -9.47
C PRO A 324 12.34 20.13 -9.69
N PRO A 325 11.93 20.46 -10.93
CA PRO A 325 10.71 21.22 -11.19
C PRO A 325 9.43 20.53 -10.68
N THR A 326 9.38 19.20 -10.71
CA THR A 326 8.23 18.45 -10.18
C THR A 326 8.14 18.59 -8.66
N LEU A 327 9.28 18.54 -7.96
CA LEU A 327 9.32 18.71 -6.51
C LEU A 327 8.87 20.12 -6.11
N GLU A 328 9.30 21.15 -6.84
CA GLU A 328 8.88 22.54 -6.62
C GLU A 328 7.37 22.72 -6.82
N LEU A 329 6.81 22.12 -7.87
CA LEU A 329 5.37 22.16 -8.13
C LEU A 329 4.58 21.38 -7.07
N MET A 330 5.10 20.25 -6.56
CA MET A 330 4.44 19.55 -5.46
C MET A 330 4.37 20.42 -4.20
N VAL A 331 5.43 21.15 -3.83
CA VAL A 331 5.39 22.08 -2.68
C VAL A 331 4.28 23.13 -2.85
N LYS A 332 4.07 23.61 -4.07
CA LYS A 332 3.13 24.70 -4.38
C LYS A 332 1.69 24.25 -4.58
N ASP A 333 1.50 23.17 -5.33
CA ASP A 333 0.22 22.79 -5.94
C ASP A 333 -0.34 21.47 -5.40
N TRP A 334 0.28 20.85 -4.38
CA TRP A 334 -0.26 19.64 -3.73
C TRP A 334 -1.76 19.71 -3.38
N PRO A 335 -2.35 20.85 -2.91
CA PRO A 335 -3.77 20.88 -2.56
C PRO A 335 -4.70 20.79 -3.78
N LYS A 336 -4.15 20.94 -5.00
CA LYS A 336 -4.91 20.89 -6.26
C LYS A 336 -4.92 19.51 -6.89
N LEU A 337 -4.07 18.59 -6.44
CA LEU A 337 -4.04 17.23 -6.98
C LEU A 337 -5.35 16.50 -6.64
N GLY A 338 -5.82 15.66 -7.57
CA GLY A 338 -7.09 14.96 -7.41
C GLY A 338 -7.06 13.97 -6.26
N MET A 339 -8.21 13.76 -5.62
CA MET A 339 -8.42 12.69 -4.64
C MET A 339 -9.28 11.59 -5.24
N VAL A 340 -8.92 10.33 -5.01
CA VAL A 340 -9.71 9.18 -5.45
C VAL A 340 -10.87 8.97 -4.49
N ALA A 341 -12.09 9.12 -5.00
CA ALA A 341 -13.33 9.02 -4.26
C ALA A 341 -14.23 7.92 -4.83
N GLU A 342 -15.03 7.26 -3.98
CA GLU A 342 -16.01 6.29 -4.44
C GLU A 342 -17.12 6.96 -5.26
N ARG A 343 -17.53 6.28 -6.33
CA ARG A 343 -18.62 6.67 -7.23
C ARG A 343 -19.44 5.43 -7.62
N PRO A 344 -20.74 5.57 -7.89
CA PRO A 344 -21.53 4.45 -8.39
C PRO A 344 -21.06 4.04 -9.79
N GLY A 345 -21.05 2.74 -10.08
CA GLY A 345 -20.90 2.22 -11.45
C GLY A 345 -22.17 2.38 -12.27
N PRO A 346 -22.12 2.13 -13.59
CA PRO A 346 -23.25 2.38 -14.49
C PRO A 346 -24.38 1.34 -14.38
N GLY A 347 -24.21 0.28 -13.58
CA GLY A 347 -25.17 -0.81 -13.37
C GLY A 347 -25.22 -1.86 -14.48
N ASP A 348 -24.43 -1.71 -15.55
CA ASP A 348 -24.31 -2.73 -16.60
C ASP A 348 -23.36 -3.85 -16.15
N PRO A 349 -23.61 -5.12 -16.52
CA PRO A 349 -22.83 -6.28 -16.04
C PRO A 349 -21.35 -6.26 -16.47
N GLN A 350 -20.99 -5.48 -17.48
CA GLN A 350 -19.60 -5.35 -17.94
C GLN A 350 -18.72 -4.51 -17.00
N PHE A 351 -19.31 -3.81 -16.02
CA PHE A 351 -18.60 -2.90 -15.13
C PHE A 351 -18.85 -3.25 -13.66
N PRO A 352 -17.91 -2.92 -12.75
CA PRO A 352 -18.13 -3.12 -11.33
C PRO A 352 -19.26 -2.22 -10.81
N LYS A 353 -19.89 -2.63 -9.71
CA LYS A 353 -20.98 -1.88 -9.08
C LYS A 353 -20.55 -0.53 -8.49
N THR A 354 -19.31 -0.45 -8.03
CA THR A 354 -18.69 0.74 -7.44
C THR A 354 -17.37 1.02 -8.14
N PHE A 355 -17.12 2.29 -8.40
CA PHE A 355 -15.90 2.80 -9.00
C PHE A 355 -15.14 3.64 -7.97
N LYS A 356 -13.84 3.80 -8.17
CA LYS A 356 -13.04 4.78 -7.44
C LYS A 356 -12.38 5.71 -8.46
N VAL A 357 -12.76 6.99 -8.42
CA VAL A 357 -12.54 7.96 -9.50
C VAL A 357 -11.76 9.15 -8.96
N GLU A 358 -10.76 9.62 -9.71
CA GLU A 358 -10.10 10.88 -9.44
C GLU A 358 -11.10 12.03 -9.49
N SER A 359 -11.26 12.70 -8.36
CA SER A 359 -12.22 13.77 -8.11
C SER A 359 -11.53 14.97 -7.48
N TYR A 360 -12.21 16.12 -7.41
CA TYR A 360 -11.72 17.32 -6.71
C TYR A 360 -10.39 17.87 -7.25
N VAL A 361 -10.09 17.62 -8.53
CA VAL A 361 -8.91 18.19 -9.21
C VAL A 361 -9.04 19.72 -9.25
N GLY A 362 -8.09 20.41 -8.64
CA GLY A 362 -8.05 21.88 -8.51
C GLY A 362 -7.36 22.61 -9.68
N PHE A 363 -7.03 21.90 -10.75
CA PHE A 363 -6.42 22.46 -11.96
C PHE A 363 -7.50 22.80 -13.00
N SER A 364 -7.37 23.95 -13.66
CA SER A 364 -8.35 24.43 -14.64
C SER A 364 -8.34 23.67 -15.97
N LYS A 365 -7.21 23.03 -16.30
CA LYS A 365 -7.02 22.27 -17.53
C LYS A 365 -6.12 21.07 -17.27
N GLU A 366 -6.44 19.98 -17.95
CA GLU A 366 -5.57 18.82 -18.01
C GLU A 366 -4.40 19.09 -18.97
N PRO A 367 -3.16 18.74 -18.60
CA PRO A 367 -2.01 18.92 -19.47
C PRO A 367 -2.06 17.96 -20.67
N ILE A 368 -1.45 18.40 -21.77
CA ILE A 368 -1.38 17.62 -23.02
C ILE A 368 -0.37 16.48 -22.89
N HIS A 369 0.68 16.67 -22.10
CA HIS A 369 1.75 15.70 -21.88
C HIS A 369 1.71 15.16 -20.45
N ASP A 370 2.09 13.89 -20.32
CA ASP A 370 2.32 13.21 -19.06
C ASP A 370 3.77 12.72 -19.06
N TYR A 371 4.50 12.95 -17.97
CA TYR A 371 5.92 12.66 -17.87
C TYR A 371 6.15 11.58 -16.83
N GLY A 372 6.61 10.40 -17.26
CA GLY A 372 6.88 9.27 -16.38
C GLY A 372 8.15 9.43 -15.53
N ALA A 373 8.27 8.58 -14.51
CA ALA A 373 9.42 8.55 -13.61
C ALA A 373 10.70 8.01 -14.28
N ASP A 374 10.54 7.27 -15.37
CA ASP A 374 11.60 6.77 -16.23
C ASP A 374 12.48 7.88 -16.83
N LEU A 375 11.97 9.11 -16.91
CA LEU A 375 12.76 10.25 -17.36
C LEU A 375 13.77 10.75 -16.32
N TRP A 376 13.62 10.35 -15.06
CA TRP A 376 14.42 10.88 -13.95
C TRP A 376 15.62 10.03 -13.57
N VAL A 377 15.70 8.80 -14.07
CA VAL A 377 16.78 7.86 -13.75
C VAL A 377 17.49 7.40 -15.01
N THR A 378 18.76 7.07 -14.86
CA THR A 378 19.55 6.50 -15.96
C THR A 378 18.93 5.18 -16.41
N GLN A 379 18.76 5.06 -17.73
CA GLN A 379 18.31 3.84 -18.36
C GLN A 379 19.54 3.03 -18.78
N TYR A 380 19.55 1.73 -18.50
CA TYR A 380 20.64 0.80 -18.82
C TYR A 380 20.12 -0.35 -19.66
#